data_AF-A0A952LQD8-F1
#
_entry.id   AF-A0A952LQD8-F1
#
_cell.length_a   1.000
_cell.length_b   1.000
_cell.length_c   1.000
_cell.angle_alpha   90.00
_cell.angle_beta   90.00
_cell.angle_gamma   90.00
#
_symmetry.space_group_name_H-M   'P 1'
#
loop_
_entity.id
_entity.type
_entity.pdbx_description
1 polymer ?
#
loop_
_entity_poly.entity_id
_entity_poly.type
_entity_poly.pdbx_seq_one_letter_code
_entity_poly.pdbx_strand_id
1 'polypeptide(L)'
;MTKLQNQKWIVQILRFRNHVILAILGLVSLSFGRIVISSEKPLPNKGTEILCAITDELKLEGPFKTANNKDFRSEFIKEKLTIIYKYTIRNNVSRVDQLDDKSLLEMNREISNLFTEVVLSQLDVEPHVWKYFTDTEDLYKLETALMEQAKFNVPASIKLAQSALESSYGRKIKNNNYFGIKDKSGKTKAQVTTEYYNREEVKRNKHKIISKKKLEVNGLELFVCRVKDKFEQYNSPWQSFRSHSLYLVNNKRYAPLFIGGKCYEKWAEKIGSVKDGGVGYATSPIYGKILINIIKRYHLDLLDF
;
A
#
# COMPACT_ATOMS: atom_id res chain seq x y z
N MET A 1 -57.35 -10.74 -15.01
CA MET A 1 -57.23 -9.27 -14.86
C MET A 1 -56.75 -9.00 -13.44
N THR A 2 -55.78 -8.08 -13.26
CA THR A 2 -55.40 -7.36 -12.00
C THR A 2 -55.17 -8.12 -10.67
N LYS A 3 -54.30 -7.71 -9.73
CA LYS A 3 -53.03 -6.93 -9.71
C LYS A 3 -52.53 -6.95 -8.24
N LEU A 4 -51.20 -6.97 -8.00
CA LEU A 4 -50.51 -6.81 -6.70
C LEU A 4 -50.74 -7.87 -5.58
N GLN A 5 -49.94 -7.92 -4.50
CA GLN A 5 -48.46 -8.02 -4.39
C GLN A 5 -48.05 -8.38 -2.94
N ASN A 6 -47.14 -9.35 -2.79
CA ASN A 6 -46.19 -9.62 -1.69
C ASN A 6 -46.60 -9.80 -0.20
N GLN A 7 -45.94 -10.81 0.37
CA GLN A 7 -45.84 -11.20 1.79
C GLN A 7 -44.75 -10.40 2.54
N LYS A 8 -44.82 -10.34 3.89
CA LYS A 8 -44.02 -11.19 4.82
C LYS A 8 -44.22 -10.78 6.29
N TRP A 9 -44.06 -11.75 7.21
CA TRP A 9 -44.30 -11.65 8.65
C TRP A 9 -43.18 -12.37 9.44
N ILE A 10 -42.97 -11.95 10.71
CA ILE A 10 -42.36 -12.70 11.86
C ILE A 10 -40.84 -13.03 11.72
N VAL A 11 -39.88 -12.64 12.58
CA VAL A 11 -39.72 -12.34 14.04
C VAL A 11 -39.52 -13.58 14.94
N GLN A 12 -38.40 -13.67 15.67
CA GLN A 12 -38.26 -13.90 17.15
C GLN A 12 -36.78 -14.19 17.53
N ILE A 13 -36.10 -13.42 18.41
CA ILE A 13 -36.08 -13.32 19.90
C ILE A 13 -35.11 -14.33 20.59
N LEU A 14 -34.15 -13.79 21.39
CA LEU A 14 -33.71 -14.14 22.78
C LEU A 14 -32.25 -13.61 23.01
N ARG A 15 -31.99 -12.59 23.85
CA ARG A 15 -31.80 -12.60 25.34
C ARG A 15 -30.56 -13.40 25.77
N PHE A 16 -29.64 -12.94 26.64
CA PHE A 16 -29.73 -12.15 27.90
C PHE A 16 -28.30 -11.57 28.24
N ARG A 17 -27.96 -10.77 29.28
CA ARG A 17 -28.65 -10.01 30.37
C ARG A 17 -27.63 -9.05 31.07
N ASN A 18 -28.11 -7.92 31.62
CA ASN A 18 -27.38 -7.06 32.59
C ASN A 18 -27.82 -7.34 34.05
N HIS A 19 -27.03 -6.93 35.05
CA HIS A 19 -27.41 -6.40 36.39
C HIS A 19 -26.13 -5.81 37.06
N VAL A 20 -26.03 -4.51 37.36
CA VAL A 20 -26.62 -3.72 38.47
C VAL A 20 -25.95 -3.94 39.84
N ILE A 21 -25.34 -2.88 40.39
CA ILE A 21 -25.51 -2.37 41.77
C ILE A 21 -24.94 -0.93 41.82
N LEU A 22 -25.69 0.01 42.41
CA LEU A 22 -25.20 1.34 42.80
C LEU A 22 -24.64 1.26 44.23
N ALA A 23 -23.50 1.91 44.48
CA ALA A 23 -22.96 2.10 45.83
C ALA A 23 -23.06 3.56 46.30
N ILE A 24 -23.05 3.74 47.62
CA ILE A 24 -23.52 4.93 48.36
C ILE A 24 -22.52 6.10 48.34
N LEU A 25 -23.05 7.31 48.54
CA LEU A 25 -22.35 8.60 48.70
C LEU A 25 -21.22 8.58 49.73
N GLY A 26 -20.09 9.23 49.41
CA GLY A 26 -18.98 9.44 50.36
C GLY A 26 -17.83 10.30 49.82
N LEU A 27 -17.98 11.63 49.90
CA LEU A 27 -16.93 12.69 49.94
C LEU A 27 -15.47 12.33 49.56
N VAL A 28 -14.97 12.88 48.43
CA VAL A 28 -13.73 13.70 48.36
C VAL A 28 -13.89 14.72 47.21
N SER A 29 -13.44 15.96 47.43
CA SER A 29 -13.42 17.05 46.43
C SER A 29 -12.28 16.90 45.40
N LEU A 30 -12.54 17.09 44.10
CA LEU A 30 -11.52 17.37 43.09
C LEU A 30 -12.11 17.96 41.79
N SER A 31 -11.67 19.18 41.46
CA SER A 31 -11.64 19.89 40.16
C SER A 31 -12.65 19.56 39.04
N PHE A 32 -13.41 20.58 38.60
CA PHE A 32 -14.20 20.56 37.36
C PHE A 32 -13.30 20.43 36.11
N GLY A 33 -13.18 19.21 35.58
CA GLY A 33 -12.68 18.96 34.22
C GLY A 33 -13.83 18.90 33.20
N ARG A 34 -13.82 19.80 32.19
CA ARG A 34 -14.77 19.76 31.07
C ARG A 34 -14.68 18.42 30.32
N ILE A 35 -15.76 17.64 30.31
CA ILE A 35 -15.94 16.58 29.30
C ILE A 35 -16.20 17.28 27.96
N VAL A 36 -15.16 17.39 27.13
CA VAL A 36 -15.31 17.82 25.74
C VAL A 36 -15.77 16.62 24.93
N ILE A 37 -17.03 16.63 24.50
CA ILE A 37 -17.50 15.72 23.44
C ILE A 37 -16.69 16.08 22.19
N SER A 38 -15.77 15.20 21.80
CA SER A 38 -15.01 15.37 20.57
C SER A 38 -15.94 15.19 19.38
N SER A 39 -16.44 16.31 18.84
CA SER A 39 -17.12 16.35 17.55
C SER A 39 -16.27 15.63 16.51
N GLU A 40 -16.87 14.72 15.75
CA GLU A 40 -16.22 14.08 14.61
C GLU A 40 -15.61 15.17 13.70
N LYS A 41 -14.30 15.10 13.48
CA LYS A 41 -13.64 16.05 12.58
C LYS A 41 -14.16 15.79 11.16
N PRO A 42 -14.64 16.82 10.43
CA PRO A 42 -15.17 16.62 9.09
C PRO A 42 -14.07 16.04 8.17
N LEU A 43 -14.44 15.05 7.34
CA LEU A 43 -13.51 14.42 6.41
C LEU A 43 -12.82 15.47 5.54
N PRO A 44 -11.47 15.48 5.48
CA PRO A 44 -10.75 16.49 4.72
C PRO A 44 -10.97 16.30 3.22
N ASN A 45 -11.21 17.40 2.50
CA ASN A 45 -11.47 17.40 1.06
C ASN A 45 -10.48 16.55 0.25
N LYS A 46 -10.95 15.88 -0.83
CA LYS A 46 -10.22 14.88 -1.65
C LYS A 46 -8.81 15.27 -2.16
N GLY A 47 -8.44 16.56 -2.14
CA GLY A 47 -7.07 17.02 -2.45
C GLY A 47 -6.09 16.90 -1.28
N THR A 48 -6.58 16.94 -0.04
CA THR A 48 -5.81 17.07 1.19
C THR A 48 -5.18 15.73 1.62
N GLU A 49 -5.86 14.59 1.41
CA GLU A 49 -5.40 13.30 1.96
C GLU A 49 -4.15 12.73 1.26
N ILE A 50 -3.89 13.07 -0.02
CA ILE A 50 -2.62 12.72 -0.73
C ILE A 50 -1.46 13.60 -0.28
N LEU A 51 -1.79 14.77 0.28
CA LEU A 51 -0.82 15.71 0.83
C LEU A 51 -0.57 15.40 2.32
N CYS A 52 -1.52 14.74 3.00
CA CYS A 52 -1.38 14.20 4.35
C CYS A 52 -0.52 12.92 4.32
N ALA A 53 -0.96 11.88 3.62
CA ALA A 53 -0.03 10.86 3.12
C ALA A 53 1.09 11.56 2.31
N ILE A 54 2.21 10.90 2.08
CA ILE A 54 3.46 11.52 1.61
C ILE A 54 4.06 12.48 2.65
N THR A 55 3.38 13.54 3.13
CA THR A 55 3.99 14.36 4.20
C THR A 55 4.10 13.61 5.53
N ASP A 56 3.15 12.73 5.85
CA ASP A 56 3.21 11.85 7.00
C ASP A 56 4.25 10.73 6.76
N GLU A 57 4.31 10.14 5.56
CA GLU A 57 5.39 9.21 5.15
C GLU A 57 6.81 9.81 5.23
N LEU A 58 6.95 11.14 5.07
CA LEU A 58 8.22 11.85 5.07
C LEU A 58 8.61 12.46 6.43
N LYS A 59 7.64 12.69 7.33
CA LYS A 59 7.88 13.11 8.72
C LYS A 59 8.18 11.93 9.65
N LEU A 60 7.63 10.76 9.32
CA LEU A 60 7.80 9.54 10.09
C LEU A 60 9.10 8.82 9.66
N GLU A 61 10.20 9.14 10.34
CA GLU A 61 11.47 8.42 10.20
C GLU A 61 11.52 7.17 11.09
N GLY A 62 12.10 6.09 10.57
CA GLY A 62 12.26 4.81 11.29
C GLY A 62 11.12 3.80 11.06
N PRO A 63 11.29 2.55 11.54
CA PRO A 63 10.22 1.56 11.61
C PRO A 63 9.13 1.99 12.60
N PHE A 64 7.95 1.37 12.52
CA PHE A 64 6.93 1.55 13.57
C PHE A 64 7.50 1.16 14.94
N LYS A 65 7.01 1.80 16.02
CA LYS A 65 7.18 1.26 17.37
C LYS A 65 6.50 -0.11 17.40
N THR A 66 7.29 -1.16 17.59
CA THR A 66 6.78 -2.53 17.72
C THR A 66 5.95 -2.62 18.99
N ALA A 67 4.69 -3.07 18.89
CA ALA A 67 3.78 -3.10 20.04
C ALA A 67 4.23 -4.08 21.16
N ASN A 68 5.06 -5.07 20.81
CA ASN A 68 5.62 -6.07 21.71
C ASN A 68 7.13 -6.22 21.55
N ASN A 69 7.78 -6.70 22.62
CA ASN A 69 9.20 -7.08 22.66
C ASN A 69 9.46 -8.51 22.10
N LYS A 70 8.58 -8.99 21.20
CA LYS A 70 8.64 -10.32 20.59
C LYS A 70 9.36 -10.23 19.24
N ASP A 71 10.34 -11.09 18.98
CA ASP A 71 11.04 -11.14 17.69
C ASP A 71 10.20 -11.83 16.60
N PHE A 72 9.13 -11.14 16.19
CA PHE A 72 8.23 -11.58 15.13
C PHE A 72 8.93 -11.67 13.76
N ARG A 73 10.06 -10.96 13.56
CA ARG A 73 10.82 -11.00 12.31
C ARG A 73 11.52 -12.34 12.16
N SER A 74 12.23 -12.80 13.19
CA SER A 74 12.86 -14.13 13.16
C SER A 74 11.83 -15.26 13.14
N GLU A 75 10.72 -15.13 13.88
CA GLU A 75 9.58 -16.06 13.84
C GLU A 75 9.01 -16.19 12.42
N PHE A 76 8.68 -15.06 11.78
CA PHE A 76 8.18 -15.06 10.41
C PHE A 76 9.19 -15.64 9.41
N ILE A 77 10.48 -15.28 9.50
CA ILE A 77 11.51 -15.81 8.60
C ILE A 77 11.63 -17.33 8.73
N LYS A 78 11.64 -17.84 9.96
CA LYS A 78 11.71 -19.28 10.25
C LYS A 78 10.51 -20.01 9.63
N GLU A 79 9.28 -19.57 9.89
CA GLU A 79 8.10 -20.27 9.38
C GLU A 79 7.89 -20.06 7.86
N LYS A 80 8.29 -18.91 7.29
CA LYS A 80 8.35 -18.72 5.82
C LYS A 80 9.28 -19.75 5.18
N LEU A 81 10.45 -20.01 5.78
CA LEU A 81 11.38 -21.02 5.29
C LEU A 81 10.78 -22.43 5.43
N THR A 82 10.14 -22.76 6.56
CA THR A 82 9.39 -24.03 6.73
C THR A 82 8.37 -24.24 5.61
N ILE A 83 7.58 -23.22 5.26
CA ILE A 83 6.61 -23.27 4.17
C ILE A 83 7.31 -23.49 2.82
N ILE A 84 8.36 -22.74 2.51
CA ILE A 84 9.11 -22.91 1.26
C ILE A 84 9.66 -24.34 1.14
N TYR A 85 10.33 -24.86 2.17
CA TYR A 85 10.87 -26.24 2.16
C TYR A 85 9.76 -27.30 2.02
N LYS A 86 8.63 -27.12 2.71
CA LYS A 86 7.45 -27.99 2.59
C LYS A 86 6.98 -28.07 1.13
N TYR A 87 6.90 -26.96 0.40
CA TYR A 87 6.43 -26.96 -0.99
C TYR A 87 7.49 -27.44 -1.99
N THR A 88 8.77 -27.11 -1.81
CA THR A 88 9.84 -27.57 -2.72
C THR A 88 10.06 -29.07 -2.62
N ILE A 89 10.09 -29.63 -1.41
CA ILE A 89 10.23 -31.08 -1.18
C ILE A 89 9.03 -31.85 -1.77
N ARG A 90 7.80 -31.39 -1.52
CA ARG A 90 6.58 -32.05 -2.04
C ARG A 90 6.52 -32.11 -3.57
N ASN A 91 7.11 -31.14 -4.25
CA ASN A 91 7.15 -31.07 -5.71
C ASN A 91 8.46 -31.59 -6.31
N ASN A 92 9.38 -32.13 -5.49
CA ASN A 92 10.69 -32.60 -5.91
C ASN A 92 11.50 -31.55 -6.70
N VAL A 93 11.47 -30.28 -6.24
CA VAL A 93 12.22 -29.17 -6.83
C VAL A 93 13.21 -28.57 -5.84
N SER A 94 14.24 -27.89 -6.35
CA SER A 94 15.29 -27.28 -5.51
C SER A 94 15.04 -25.81 -5.17
N ARG A 95 14.16 -25.13 -5.92
CA ARG A 95 13.91 -23.68 -5.81
C ARG A 95 12.46 -23.31 -6.09
N VAL A 96 12.04 -22.13 -5.61
CA VAL A 96 10.68 -21.59 -5.77
C VAL A 96 10.33 -21.31 -7.25
N ASP A 97 11.29 -20.88 -8.08
CA ASP A 97 11.09 -20.62 -9.52
C ASP A 97 10.83 -21.90 -10.35
N GLN A 98 10.96 -23.08 -9.74
CA GLN A 98 10.69 -24.37 -10.35
C GLN A 98 9.32 -24.95 -9.96
N LEU A 99 8.60 -24.34 -9.02
CA LEU A 99 7.26 -24.78 -8.62
C LEU A 99 6.26 -24.53 -9.76
N ASP A 100 5.30 -25.44 -9.92
CA ASP A 100 4.16 -25.22 -10.81
C ASP A 100 3.25 -24.09 -10.28
N ASP A 101 2.43 -23.53 -11.16
CA ASP A 101 1.55 -22.39 -10.87
C ASP A 101 0.59 -22.61 -9.70
N LYS A 102 0.14 -23.86 -9.46
CA LYS A 102 -0.76 -24.19 -8.35
C LYS A 102 0.01 -24.29 -7.04
N SER A 103 1.12 -25.03 -7.02
CA SER A 103 1.96 -25.14 -5.83
C SER A 103 2.53 -23.79 -5.39
N LEU A 104 2.96 -22.97 -6.34
CA LEU A 104 3.44 -21.61 -6.09
C LEU A 104 2.34 -20.70 -5.51
N LEU A 105 1.11 -20.81 -6.03
CA LEU A 105 -0.05 -20.06 -5.53
C LEU A 105 -0.43 -20.48 -4.10
N GLU A 106 -0.50 -21.78 -3.82
CA GLU A 106 -0.82 -22.30 -2.48
C GLU A 106 0.26 -21.92 -1.46
N MET A 107 1.55 -22.03 -1.83
CA MET A 107 2.67 -21.59 -0.99
C MET A 107 2.58 -20.09 -0.68
N ASN A 108 2.32 -19.25 -1.69
CA ASN A 108 2.21 -17.80 -1.52
C ASN A 108 0.98 -17.38 -0.70
N ARG A 109 -0.10 -18.18 -0.68
CA ARG A 109 -1.23 -18.00 0.25
C ARG A 109 -0.83 -18.25 1.70
N GLU A 110 -0.18 -19.38 1.98
CA GLU A 110 0.29 -19.68 3.34
C GLU A 110 1.25 -18.59 3.85
N ILE A 111 2.17 -18.11 3.02
CA ILE A 111 3.10 -17.02 3.37
C ILE A 111 2.37 -15.68 3.57
N SER A 112 1.33 -15.38 2.80
CA SER A 112 0.52 -14.16 2.96
C SER A 112 -0.30 -14.15 4.25
N ASN A 113 -0.86 -15.30 4.62
CA ASN A 113 -1.60 -15.48 5.88
C ASN A 113 -0.63 -15.34 7.06
N LEU A 114 0.49 -16.07 7.03
CA LEU A 114 1.56 -15.98 8.03
C LEU A 114 2.05 -14.52 8.21
N PHE A 115 2.18 -13.76 7.12
CA PHE A 115 2.61 -12.36 7.19
C PHE A 115 1.57 -11.48 7.88
N THR A 116 0.29 -11.72 7.61
CA THR A 116 -0.81 -11.01 8.26
C THR A 116 -0.87 -11.33 9.76
N GLU A 117 -0.74 -12.61 10.11
CA GLU A 117 -0.86 -13.13 11.47
C GLU A 117 0.35 -12.83 12.36
N VAL A 118 1.58 -12.93 11.84
CA VAL A 118 2.83 -12.78 12.61
C VAL A 118 3.42 -11.38 12.50
N VAL A 119 3.28 -10.70 11.36
CA VAL A 119 3.93 -9.39 11.13
C VAL A 119 2.93 -8.25 11.27
N LEU A 120 1.89 -8.19 10.43
CA LEU A 120 0.97 -7.04 10.42
C LEU A 120 0.20 -6.90 11.75
N SER A 121 -0.16 -8.01 12.40
CA SER A 121 -0.84 -8.02 13.71
C SER A 121 -0.06 -7.35 14.84
N GLN A 122 1.26 -7.17 14.69
CA GLN A 122 2.13 -6.54 15.69
C GLN A 122 2.28 -5.02 15.49
N LEU A 123 1.65 -4.47 14.44
CA LEU A 123 1.76 -3.08 14.03
C LEU A 123 0.47 -2.31 14.33
N ASP A 124 0.59 -1.19 15.03
CA ASP A 124 -0.50 -0.23 15.22
C ASP A 124 -0.71 0.57 13.93
N VAL A 125 -1.50 0.00 13.01
CA VAL A 125 -1.77 0.60 11.69
C VAL A 125 -3.20 1.13 11.58
N GLU A 126 -3.31 2.27 10.91
CA GLU A 126 -4.59 2.87 10.53
C GLU A 126 -5.54 1.84 9.85
N PRO A 127 -6.84 1.80 10.18
CA PRO A 127 -7.76 0.76 9.68
C PRO A 127 -7.83 0.65 8.15
N HIS A 128 -7.60 1.76 7.45
CA HIS A 128 -7.56 1.77 5.98
C HIS A 128 -6.26 1.14 5.42
N VAL A 129 -5.15 1.21 6.14
CA VAL A 129 -3.87 0.55 5.78
C VAL A 129 -3.97 -0.94 6.05
N TRP A 130 -4.55 -1.32 7.20
CA TRP A 130 -4.89 -2.72 7.48
C TRP A 130 -5.75 -3.30 6.37
N LYS A 131 -6.88 -2.63 6.05
CA LYS A 131 -7.78 -3.05 4.97
C LYS A 131 -7.05 -3.13 3.63
N TYR A 132 -6.17 -2.17 3.31
CA TYR A 132 -5.42 -2.21 2.05
C TYR A 132 -4.62 -3.52 1.87
N PHE A 133 -3.89 -3.96 2.89
CA PHE A 133 -3.07 -5.18 2.79
C PHE A 133 -3.87 -6.48 2.93
N THR A 134 -4.91 -6.49 3.77
CA THR A 134 -5.61 -7.72 4.18
C THR A 134 -6.93 -7.98 3.45
N ASP A 135 -7.52 -6.97 2.80
CA ASP A 135 -8.76 -7.16 2.04
C ASP A 135 -8.52 -7.97 0.76
N THR A 136 -9.37 -8.96 0.55
CA THR A 136 -9.34 -9.92 -0.54
C THR A 136 -10.58 -9.83 -1.44
N GLU A 137 -11.49 -8.88 -1.20
CA GLU A 137 -12.68 -8.65 -2.02
C GLU A 137 -12.31 -8.31 -3.48
N ASP A 138 -11.28 -7.45 -3.66
CA ASP A 138 -10.83 -6.94 -4.95
C ASP A 138 -9.61 -7.73 -5.51
N LEU A 139 -8.67 -8.09 -4.63
CA LEU A 139 -7.44 -8.80 -4.95
C LEU A 139 -6.73 -9.28 -3.67
N TYR A 140 -6.24 -10.52 -3.67
CA TYR A 140 -5.25 -11.00 -2.68
C TYR A 140 -3.89 -10.31 -2.94
N LYS A 141 -3.71 -9.08 -2.45
CA LYS A 141 -2.59 -8.20 -2.84
C LYS A 141 -1.23 -8.73 -2.42
N LEU A 142 -1.11 -9.30 -1.22
CA LEU A 142 0.11 -9.95 -0.73
C LEU A 142 0.49 -11.14 -1.63
N GLU A 143 -0.43 -12.10 -1.79
CA GLU A 143 -0.28 -13.28 -2.66
C GLU A 143 0.09 -12.88 -4.09
N THR A 144 -0.64 -11.91 -4.66
CA THR A 144 -0.38 -11.42 -6.03
C THR A 144 1.01 -10.78 -6.13
N ALA A 145 1.47 -10.05 -5.12
CA ALA A 145 2.80 -9.47 -5.13
C ALA A 145 3.90 -10.56 -5.13
N LEU A 146 3.73 -11.63 -4.34
CA LEU A 146 4.62 -12.79 -4.32
C LEU A 146 4.61 -13.57 -5.66
N MET A 147 3.41 -13.77 -6.24
CA MET A 147 3.25 -14.40 -7.56
C MET A 147 3.94 -13.59 -8.67
N GLU A 148 3.81 -12.26 -8.64
CA GLU A 148 4.47 -11.40 -9.62
C GLU A 148 5.98 -11.30 -9.40
N GLN A 149 6.48 -11.43 -8.16
CA GLN A 149 7.91 -11.57 -7.88
C GLN A 149 8.47 -12.85 -8.49
N ALA A 150 7.84 -14.00 -8.24
CA ALA A 150 8.27 -15.27 -8.78
C ALA A 150 8.26 -15.31 -10.32
N LYS A 151 7.28 -14.66 -10.97
CA LYS A 151 7.13 -14.67 -12.44
C LYS A 151 7.91 -13.59 -13.18
N PHE A 152 8.16 -12.43 -12.57
CA PHE A 152 8.73 -11.26 -13.25
C PHE A 152 9.95 -10.65 -12.55
N ASN A 153 10.42 -11.23 -11.45
CA ASN A 153 11.55 -10.73 -10.65
C ASN A 153 11.39 -9.27 -10.18
N VAL A 154 10.14 -8.81 -9.99
CA VAL A 154 9.82 -7.52 -9.36
C VAL A 154 9.58 -7.78 -7.87
N PRO A 155 10.38 -7.24 -6.93
CA PRO A 155 10.20 -7.50 -5.50
C PRO A 155 8.78 -7.21 -5.03
N ALA A 156 8.22 -8.11 -4.22
CA ALA A 156 6.89 -7.99 -3.64
C ALA A 156 6.82 -6.77 -2.74
N SER A 157 7.87 -6.50 -1.96
CA SER A 157 8.04 -5.29 -1.14
C SER A 157 7.87 -4.01 -1.96
N ILE A 158 8.58 -3.88 -3.09
CA ILE A 158 8.50 -2.75 -4.02
C ILE A 158 7.10 -2.63 -4.64
N LYS A 159 6.54 -3.75 -5.12
CA LYS A 159 5.22 -3.78 -5.76
C LYS A 159 4.12 -3.33 -4.80
N LEU A 160 4.14 -3.81 -3.56
CA LEU A 160 3.21 -3.42 -2.50
C LEU A 160 3.41 -1.96 -2.09
N ALA A 161 4.66 -1.50 -1.93
CA ALA A 161 4.95 -0.12 -1.54
C ALA A 161 4.55 0.91 -2.62
N GLN A 162 4.82 0.61 -3.90
CA GLN A 162 4.37 1.45 -5.01
C GLN A 162 2.85 1.49 -5.10
N SER A 163 2.18 0.33 -5.10
CA SER A 163 0.72 0.31 -5.18
C SER A 163 0.03 0.96 -3.97
N ALA A 164 0.62 0.87 -2.77
CA ALA A 164 0.16 1.59 -1.59
C ALA A 164 0.31 3.11 -1.75
N LEU A 165 1.48 3.56 -2.20
CA LEU A 165 1.79 4.99 -2.41
C LEU A 165 0.86 5.64 -3.45
N GLU A 166 0.83 5.08 -4.66
CA GLU A 166 0.14 5.65 -5.82
C GLU A 166 -1.40 5.62 -5.65
N SER A 167 -1.94 4.62 -4.95
CA SER A 167 -3.38 4.51 -4.65
C SER A 167 -3.81 5.18 -3.33
N SER A 168 -2.89 5.74 -2.55
CA SER A 168 -3.13 6.16 -1.15
C SER A 168 -3.78 5.05 -0.31
N TYR A 169 -3.12 3.90 -0.23
CA TYR A 169 -3.59 2.69 0.47
C TYR A 169 -5.03 2.36 0.08
N GLY A 170 -5.30 2.26 -1.23
CA GLY A 170 -6.61 1.96 -1.80
C GLY A 170 -7.64 3.09 -1.78
N ARG A 171 -7.43 4.20 -1.05
CA ARG A 171 -8.42 5.29 -0.95
C ARG A 171 -8.68 6.00 -2.29
N LYS A 172 -7.75 5.93 -3.24
CA LYS A 172 -7.76 6.70 -4.49
C LYS A 172 -7.36 5.88 -5.71
N ILE A 173 -8.04 4.75 -5.88
CA ILE A 173 -7.98 3.98 -7.12
C ILE A 173 -8.91 4.63 -8.15
N LYS A 174 -8.41 4.87 -9.36
CA LYS A 174 -9.22 5.25 -10.52
C LYS A 174 -8.95 4.30 -11.65
N ASN A 175 -9.97 3.90 -12.39
CA ASN A 175 -9.84 3.01 -13.55
C ASN A 175 -9.07 1.70 -13.22
N ASN A 176 -9.19 1.21 -11.98
CA ASN A 176 -8.38 0.11 -11.41
C ASN A 176 -6.86 0.30 -11.51
N ASN A 177 -6.33 1.52 -11.68
CA ASN A 177 -4.90 1.77 -11.83
C ASN A 177 -4.27 2.02 -10.45
N TYR A 178 -3.67 0.98 -9.87
CA TYR A 178 -3.04 1.03 -8.53
C TYR A 178 -1.64 1.65 -8.56
N PHE A 179 -1.04 1.86 -9.74
CA PHE A 179 0.38 2.16 -9.92
C PHE A 179 0.64 3.50 -10.63
N GLY A 180 -0.40 4.30 -10.90
CA GLY A 180 -0.24 5.57 -11.59
C GLY A 180 0.35 5.47 -13.01
N ILE A 181 0.23 4.31 -13.68
CA ILE A 181 0.85 4.11 -15.00
C ILE A 181 0.18 5.03 -16.03
N LYS A 182 0.99 5.85 -16.69
CA LYS A 182 0.54 6.86 -17.66
C LYS A 182 0.21 6.25 -19.01
N ASP A 183 -0.93 6.64 -19.57
CA ASP A 183 -1.37 6.21 -20.90
C ASP A 183 -0.58 6.96 -21.98
N LYS A 184 0.35 6.23 -22.61
CA LYS A 184 1.19 6.75 -23.70
C LYS A 184 0.50 6.70 -25.07
N SER A 185 -0.58 5.93 -25.20
CA SER A 185 -1.39 5.88 -26.42
C SER A 185 -2.32 7.09 -26.55
N GLY A 186 -2.58 7.78 -25.44
CA GLY A 186 -3.39 9.00 -25.38
C GLY A 186 -4.89 8.76 -25.57
N LYS A 187 -5.35 7.51 -25.52
CA LYS A 187 -6.76 7.12 -25.70
C LYS A 187 -7.65 7.58 -24.53
N THR A 188 -7.10 7.66 -23.32
CA THR A 188 -7.82 8.03 -22.12
C THR A 188 -7.97 9.55 -21.97
N LYS A 189 -8.99 9.98 -21.21
CA LYS A 189 -9.22 11.39 -20.89
C LYS A 189 -8.26 11.84 -19.81
N ALA A 190 -7.69 13.04 -19.97
CA ALA A 190 -6.77 13.61 -18.99
C ALA A 190 -7.48 13.91 -17.66
N GLN A 191 -6.83 13.56 -16.54
CA GLN A 191 -7.36 13.70 -15.19
C GLN A 191 -6.43 14.56 -14.34
N VAL A 192 -6.97 15.22 -13.31
CA VAL A 192 -6.13 16.01 -12.39
C VAL A 192 -5.47 15.08 -11.35
N THR A 193 -4.15 15.01 -11.41
CA THR A 193 -3.28 14.29 -10.47
C THR A 193 -2.43 15.27 -9.65
N THR A 194 -1.65 14.74 -8.71
CA THR A 194 -0.64 15.48 -7.93
C THR A 194 0.76 14.99 -8.32
N GLU A 195 1.69 15.90 -8.57
CA GLU A 195 3.11 15.59 -8.72
C GLU A 195 3.97 16.47 -7.80
N TYR A 196 5.16 15.96 -7.46
CA TYR A 196 6.08 16.59 -6.52
C TYR A 196 7.32 17.03 -7.28
N TYR A 197 7.43 18.33 -7.53
CA TYR A 197 8.47 18.92 -8.37
C TYR A 197 9.46 19.75 -7.58
N ASN A 198 10.75 19.68 -7.94
CA ASN A 198 11.72 20.69 -7.52
C ASN A 198 11.55 22.02 -8.31
N ARG A 199 12.29 23.08 -7.93
CA ARG A 199 12.24 24.41 -8.59
C ARG A 199 12.37 24.34 -10.11
N GLU A 200 13.31 23.54 -10.62
CA GLU A 200 13.60 23.43 -12.05
C GLU A 200 12.53 22.62 -12.80
N GLU A 201 11.94 21.62 -12.16
CA GLU A 201 10.81 20.90 -12.71
C GLU A 201 9.55 21.77 -12.78
N VAL A 202 9.30 22.63 -11.79
CA VAL A 202 8.20 23.61 -11.86
C VAL A 202 8.35 24.54 -13.07
N LYS A 203 9.58 25.00 -13.36
CA LYS A 203 9.87 25.81 -14.56
C LYS A 203 9.57 25.01 -15.84
N ARG A 204 10.15 23.81 -15.97
CA ARG A 204 9.99 22.93 -17.16
C ARG A 204 8.54 22.52 -17.41
N ASN A 205 7.80 22.22 -16.35
CA ASN A 205 6.43 21.70 -16.43
C ASN A 205 5.34 22.80 -16.31
N LYS A 206 5.71 24.10 -16.33
CA LYS A 206 4.79 25.24 -16.12
C LYS A 206 3.49 25.14 -16.93
N HIS A 207 3.56 24.68 -18.18
CA HIS A 207 2.42 24.56 -19.09
C HIS A 207 1.34 23.53 -18.67
N LYS A 208 1.66 22.56 -17.80
CA LYS A 208 0.69 21.55 -17.30
C LYS A 208 0.28 21.75 -15.84
N ILE A 209 0.87 22.72 -15.13
CA ILE A 209 0.58 23.00 -13.72
C ILE A 209 -0.67 23.87 -13.61
N ILE A 210 -1.71 23.33 -13.00
CA ILE A 210 -2.97 24.03 -12.67
C ILE A 210 -2.77 24.88 -11.41
N SER A 211 -2.15 24.31 -10.39
CA SER A 211 -1.82 24.99 -9.13
C SER A 211 -0.60 24.35 -8.48
N LYS A 212 0.12 25.12 -7.65
CA LYS A 212 1.27 24.62 -6.88
C LYS A 212 1.26 25.17 -5.45
N LYS A 213 1.67 24.34 -4.48
CA LYS A 213 1.93 24.74 -3.09
C LYS A 213 3.38 24.40 -2.74
N LYS A 214 4.13 25.34 -2.16
CA LYS A 214 5.47 25.05 -1.61
C LYS A 214 5.33 24.07 -0.44
N LEU A 215 6.22 23.09 -0.39
CA LEU A 215 6.35 22.09 0.65
C LEU A 215 7.84 21.97 1.00
N GLU A 216 8.16 21.95 2.28
CA GLU A 216 9.53 21.81 2.76
C GLU A 216 9.62 20.50 3.56
N VAL A 217 10.59 19.66 3.22
CA VAL A 217 10.75 18.32 3.79
C VAL A 217 12.22 18.07 4.04
N ASN A 218 12.63 17.99 5.31
CA ASN A 218 14.00 17.65 5.69
C ASN A 218 15.05 18.55 4.97
N GLY A 219 14.77 19.85 4.86
CA GLY A 219 15.58 20.83 4.13
C GLY A 219 15.42 20.86 2.60
N LEU A 220 14.70 19.90 2.00
CA LEU A 220 14.40 19.89 0.57
C LEU A 220 13.17 20.75 0.26
N GLU A 221 13.32 21.72 -0.64
CA GLU A 221 12.21 22.51 -1.17
C GLU A 221 11.55 21.81 -2.37
N LEU A 222 10.30 21.43 -2.18
CA LEU A 222 9.44 20.81 -3.19
C LEU A 222 8.19 21.65 -3.44
N PHE A 223 7.53 21.37 -4.57
CA PHE A 223 6.26 21.95 -4.94
C PHE A 223 5.26 20.84 -5.21
N VAL A 224 4.18 20.83 -4.43
CA VAL A 224 3.04 19.94 -4.65
C VAL A 224 2.21 20.57 -5.76
N CYS A 225 2.29 20.01 -6.96
CA CYS A 225 1.70 20.54 -8.18
C CYS A 225 0.49 19.72 -8.60
N ARG A 226 -0.67 20.37 -8.79
CA ARG A 226 -1.82 19.74 -9.46
C ARG A 226 -1.61 19.88 -10.96
N VAL A 227 -1.60 18.76 -11.69
CA VAL A 227 -1.39 18.71 -13.14
C VAL A 227 -2.48 17.90 -13.82
N LYS A 228 -2.74 18.13 -15.12
CA LYS A 228 -3.53 17.20 -15.95
C LYS A 228 -2.60 16.19 -16.61
N ASP A 229 -2.92 14.90 -16.49
CA ASP A 229 -2.19 13.82 -17.16
C ASP A 229 -3.13 12.65 -17.54
N LYS A 230 -2.70 11.75 -18.42
CA LYS A 230 -3.48 10.60 -18.90
C LYS A 230 -2.95 9.31 -18.26
N PHE A 231 -3.86 8.41 -17.88
CA PHE A 231 -3.54 7.22 -17.10
C PHE A 231 -4.22 5.99 -17.67
N GLU A 232 -3.51 4.87 -17.69
CA GLU A 232 -4.03 3.58 -18.15
C GLU A 232 -5.27 3.16 -17.36
N GLN A 233 -6.12 2.35 -18.01
CA GLN A 233 -7.34 1.79 -17.45
C GLN A 233 -7.30 0.26 -17.52
N TYR A 234 -7.71 -0.38 -16.43
CA TYR A 234 -7.72 -1.84 -16.30
C TYR A 234 -9.11 -2.35 -15.93
N ASN A 235 -9.44 -3.55 -16.42
CA ASN A 235 -10.72 -4.22 -16.16
C ASN A 235 -10.77 -4.77 -14.73
N SER A 236 -9.63 -5.05 -14.11
CA SER A 236 -9.52 -5.53 -12.72
C SER A 236 -8.24 -5.05 -12.03
N PRO A 237 -8.20 -5.06 -10.68
CA PRO A 237 -6.98 -4.84 -9.90
C PRO A 237 -5.85 -5.80 -10.29
N TRP A 238 -6.16 -7.09 -10.52
CA TRP A 238 -5.20 -8.09 -10.98
C TRP A 238 -4.52 -7.66 -12.29
N GLN A 239 -5.30 -7.16 -13.25
CA GLN A 239 -4.75 -6.68 -14.52
C GLN A 239 -3.81 -5.49 -14.30
N SER A 240 -4.08 -4.60 -13.35
CA SER A 240 -3.15 -3.51 -12.98
C SER A 240 -1.84 -4.04 -12.40
N PHE A 241 -1.91 -5.00 -11.47
CA PHE A 241 -0.73 -5.64 -10.89
C PHE A 241 0.11 -6.38 -11.95
N ARG A 242 -0.53 -7.08 -12.89
CA ARG A 242 0.15 -7.74 -14.02
C ARG A 242 0.74 -6.74 -15.01
N SER A 243 -0.03 -5.73 -15.43
CA SER A 243 0.43 -4.69 -16.34
C SER A 243 1.61 -3.89 -15.78
N HIS A 244 1.69 -3.70 -14.46
CA HIS A 244 2.86 -3.10 -13.82
C HIS A 244 4.12 -3.94 -14.02
N SER A 245 4.07 -5.24 -13.79
CA SER A 245 5.23 -6.13 -13.97
C SER A 245 5.69 -6.15 -15.43
N LEU A 246 4.75 -6.30 -16.35
CA LEU A 246 5.02 -6.27 -17.79
C LEU A 246 5.57 -4.91 -18.25
N TYR A 247 5.11 -3.80 -17.66
CA TYR A 247 5.62 -2.45 -17.96
C TYR A 247 7.08 -2.27 -17.54
N LEU A 248 7.48 -2.84 -16.40
CA LEU A 248 8.88 -2.83 -15.96
C LEU A 248 9.75 -3.78 -16.79
N VAL A 249 9.32 -5.03 -16.99
CA VAL A 249 10.11 -6.05 -17.71
C VAL A 249 10.29 -5.71 -19.20
N ASN A 250 9.24 -5.28 -19.89
CA ASN A 250 9.28 -5.13 -21.36
C ASN A 250 9.92 -3.82 -21.83
N ASN A 251 10.09 -2.83 -20.94
CA ASN A 251 10.62 -1.51 -21.32
C ASN A 251 12.08 -1.38 -20.89
N LYS A 252 12.98 -1.37 -21.90
CA LYS A 252 14.44 -1.29 -21.76
C LYS A 252 14.95 -0.20 -20.78
N ARG A 253 14.17 0.88 -20.58
CA ARG A 253 14.43 1.91 -19.54
C ARG A 253 14.65 1.31 -18.15
N TYR A 254 13.86 0.30 -17.78
CA TYR A 254 13.85 -0.31 -16.45
C TYR A 254 14.79 -1.51 -16.33
N ALA A 255 15.46 -1.93 -17.41
CA ALA A 255 16.44 -3.03 -17.38
C ALA A 255 17.49 -2.90 -16.25
N PRO A 256 18.01 -1.71 -15.88
CA PRO A 256 18.94 -1.56 -14.76
C PRO A 256 18.40 -1.97 -13.39
N LEU A 257 17.07 -2.08 -13.19
CA LEU A 257 16.49 -2.58 -11.94
C LEU A 257 16.82 -4.06 -11.72
N PHE A 258 16.85 -4.85 -12.80
CA PHE A 258 16.99 -6.31 -12.76
C PHE A 258 18.45 -6.78 -12.69
N ILE A 259 19.42 -5.85 -12.68
CA ILE A 259 20.88 -6.15 -12.66
C ILE A 259 21.43 -6.09 -11.23
N GLY A 260 20.81 -5.32 -10.33
CA GLY A 260 21.32 -5.03 -8.98
C GLY A 260 21.04 -6.10 -7.91
N GLY A 261 20.49 -7.26 -8.29
CA GLY A 261 19.96 -8.26 -7.37
C GLY A 261 18.61 -7.88 -6.77
N LYS A 262 18.24 -8.51 -5.64
CA LYS A 262 16.91 -8.41 -5.01
C LYS A 262 16.81 -7.40 -3.86
N CYS A 263 17.87 -6.62 -3.59
CA CYS A 263 17.88 -5.62 -2.53
C CYS A 263 16.86 -4.51 -2.83
N TYR A 264 15.81 -4.41 -2.01
CA TYR A 264 14.72 -3.46 -2.24
C TYR A 264 15.18 -2.01 -2.11
N GLU A 265 16.19 -1.71 -1.28
CA GLU A 265 16.74 -0.35 -1.17
C GLU A 265 17.34 0.11 -2.51
N LYS A 266 18.19 -0.73 -3.12
CA LYS A 266 18.76 -0.46 -4.45
C LYS A 266 17.68 -0.34 -5.52
N TRP A 267 16.64 -1.17 -5.46
CA TRP A 267 15.48 -1.05 -6.35
C TRP A 267 14.74 0.28 -6.17
N ALA A 268 14.45 0.68 -4.94
CA ALA A 268 13.73 1.90 -4.61
C ALA A 268 14.51 3.18 -4.98
N GLU A 269 15.82 3.20 -4.70
CA GLU A 269 16.73 4.26 -5.19
C GLU A 269 16.72 4.31 -6.72
N LYS A 270 16.83 3.15 -7.38
CA LYS A 270 17.00 3.10 -8.84
C LYS A 270 15.71 3.34 -9.62
N ILE A 271 14.53 3.02 -9.09
CA ILE A 271 13.24 3.20 -9.81
C ILE A 271 12.81 4.67 -9.92
N GLY A 272 13.31 5.54 -9.04
CA GLY A 272 12.98 6.96 -8.95
C GLY A 272 13.44 7.84 -10.12
N SER A 273 13.60 9.14 -9.86
CA SER A 273 13.92 10.17 -10.85
C SER A 273 15.23 9.95 -11.60
N VAL A 274 15.22 10.14 -12.92
CA VAL A 274 16.44 10.11 -13.77
C VAL A 274 17.44 11.20 -13.38
N LYS A 275 16.97 12.31 -12.81
CA LYS A 275 17.84 13.42 -12.38
C LYS A 275 18.57 13.12 -11.07
N ASP A 276 18.14 12.08 -10.36
CA ASP A 276 18.63 11.68 -9.06
C ASP A 276 19.22 10.25 -9.13
N GLY A 277 19.73 9.86 -10.30
CA GLY A 277 20.41 8.57 -10.55
C GLY A 277 19.51 7.38 -10.91
N GLY A 278 18.19 7.57 -10.90
CA GLY A 278 17.18 6.56 -11.19
C GLY A 278 16.90 6.33 -12.68
N VAL A 279 15.86 5.54 -12.98
CA VAL A 279 15.43 5.19 -14.34
C VAL A 279 14.15 5.90 -14.80
N GLY A 280 13.51 6.69 -13.95
CA GLY A 280 12.40 7.57 -14.34
C GLY A 280 11.04 6.89 -14.39
N TYR A 281 10.67 6.20 -13.31
CA TYR A 281 9.27 5.87 -13.01
C TYR A 281 8.54 7.12 -12.49
N ALA A 282 9.11 7.77 -11.49
CA ALA A 282 8.61 9.00 -10.89
C ALA A 282 9.50 10.21 -11.23
N THR A 283 8.92 11.40 -11.10
CA THR A 283 9.60 12.71 -11.22
C THR A 283 10.24 13.16 -9.91
N SER A 284 9.66 12.76 -8.77
CA SER A 284 10.08 13.25 -7.46
C SER A 284 11.47 12.72 -7.05
N PRO A 285 12.38 13.59 -6.55
CA PRO A 285 13.70 13.18 -6.07
C PRO A 285 13.63 12.32 -4.79
N ILE A 286 12.53 12.41 -4.04
CA ILE A 286 12.32 11.69 -2.78
C ILE A 286 11.57 10.36 -2.94
N TYR A 287 11.20 9.97 -4.17
CA TYR A 287 10.36 8.79 -4.43
C TYR A 287 10.94 7.50 -3.82
N GLY A 288 12.25 7.26 -4.02
CA GLY A 288 12.95 6.11 -3.45
C GLY A 288 12.95 6.09 -1.92
N LYS A 289 13.16 7.25 -1.26
CA LYS A 289 13.09 7.36 0.21
C LYS A 289 11.67 7.03 0.72
N ILE A 290 10.62 7.46 0.01
CA ILE A 290 9.23 7.12 0.38
C ILE A 290 9.00 5.60 0.28
N LEU A 291 9.44 4.95 -0.80
CA LEU A 291 9.29 3.49 -0.95
C LEU A 291 10.06 2.73 0.15
N ILE A 292 11.31 3.12 0.45
CA ILE A 292 12.10 2.53 1.54
C ILE A 292 11.39 2.72 2.88
N ASN A 293 10.84 3.92 3.16
CA ASN A 293 10.09 4.19 4.38
C ASN A 293 8.84 3.29 4.49
N ILE A 294 8.06 3.13 3.40
CA ILE A 294 6.87 2.26 3.39
C ILE A 294 7.27 0.80 3.62
N ILE A 295 8.32 0.30 2.95
CA ILE A 295 8.79 -1.09 3.09
C ILE A 295 9.25 -1.36 4.52
N LYS A 296 10.09 -0.49 5.09
CA LYS A 296 10.59 -0.62 6.48
C LYS A 296 9.48 -0.49 7.52
N ARG A 297 8.52 0.40 7.29
CA ARG A 297 7.40 0.66 8.23
C ARG A 297 6.50 -0.56 8.41
N TYR A 298 6.16 -1.25 7.33
CA TYR A 298 5.26 -2.41 7.35
C TYR A 298 6.01 -3.75 7.22
N HIS A 299 7.35 -3.74 7.34
CA HIS A 299 8.23 -4.90 7.20
C HIS A 299 7.99 -5.72 5.92
N LEU A 300 7.65 -5.04 4.81
CA LEU A 300 7.35 -5.69 3.53
C LEU A 300 8.59 -6.40 2.94
N ASP A 301 9.79 -6.04 3.41
CA ASP A 301 11.06 -6.68 3.07
C ASP A 301 11.07 -8.18 3.41
N LEU A 302 10.32 -8.59 4.43
CA LEU A 302 10.19 -9.98 4.83
C LEU A 302 9.52 -10.86 3.76
N LEU A 303 8.68 -10.29 2.90
CA LEU A 303 7.95 -11.02 1.86
C LEU A 303 8.87 -11.47 0.71
N ASP A 304 9.97 -10.77 0.45
CA ASP A 304 10.82 -11.05 -0.69
C ASP A 304 11.55 -12.41 -0.56
N PHE A 305 11.73 -13.11 -1.69
CA PHE A 305 12.59 -14.29 -1.88
C PHE A 305 13.60 -14.05 -3.00
#